data_AF-H6NRY6-F1
#
_entry.id   AF-H6NRY6-F1
#
_cell.length_a   1.000
_cell.length_b   1.000
_cell.length_c   1.000
_cell.angle_alpha   90.00
_cell.angle_beta   90.00
_cell.angle_gamma   90.00
#
_symmetry.space_group_name_H-M   'P 1'
#
loop_
_entity.id
_entity.type
_entity.pdbx_description
1 polymer ?
#
loop_
_entity_poly.entity_id
_entity_poly.type
_entity_poly.pdbx_seq_one_letter_code
_entity_poly.pdbx_strand_id
1 'polypeptide(L)'
;MNWKLAWQQAKEMKHYFIASTLVMIVGIYMGAASSEQFDNMILGQLEALKNITDSIKDEPNQQWSIFWLIFWNNASKSLIIIALGAFLGLPPLFFLVVNGLLIGYISVLVVEKASWAVLIKTILPHGILELPAVIIACAYGLRLGILVLKWMVALPSPSRKGLVYGQFLSYFRTLPAVGLALVAVLFVAAVIESTLTFWLATGVKIS
;
A
#
# COMPACT_ATOMS: atom_id res chain seq x y z
N MET A 1 21.69 -12.00 -2.55
CA MET A 1 20.28 -11.88 -2.08
C MET A 1 19.59 -13.23 -2.25
N ASN A 2 19.06 -13.84 -1.18
CA ASN A 2 18.58 -15.23 -1.23
C ASN A 2 17.05 -15.30 -1.46
N TRP A 3 16.65 -15.23 -2.73
CA TRP A 3 15.25 -15.23 -3.15
C TRP A 3 14.46 -16.49 -2.74
N LYS A 4 15.13 -17.65 -2.65
CA LYS A 4 14.50 -18.90 -2.18
C LYS A 4 14.03 -18.78 -0.73
N LEU A 5 14.82 -18.12 0.12
CA LEU A 5 14.48 -17.87 1.52
C LEU A 5 13.28 -16.93 1.66
N ALA A 6 13.25 -15.87 0.84
CA ALA A 6 12.13 -14.92 0.82
C ALA A 6 10.82 -15.62 0.44
N TRP A 7 10.86 -16.50 -0.58
CA TRP A 7 9.70 -17.28 -1.01
C TRP A 7 9.19 -18.27 0.05
N GLN A 8 10.11 -18.98 0.72
CA GLN A 8 9.74 -19.90 1.81
C GLN A 8 9.06 -19.14 2.96
N GLN A 9 9.60 -17.99 3.36
CA GLN A 9 8.98 -17.17 4.39
C GLN A 9 7.62 -16.61 3.97
N ALA A 10 7.46 -16.20 2.71
CA ALA A 10 6.16 -15.73 2.22
C ALA A 10 5.07 -16.81 2.38
N LYS A 11 5.40 -18.09 2.14
CA LYS A 11 4.47 -19.21 2.37
C LYS A 11 4.10 -19.39 3.84
N GLU A 12 5.06 -19.23 4.74
CA GLU A 12 4.82 -19.28 6.19
C GLU A 12 3.99 -18.09 6.68
N MET A 13 4.06 -16.97 5.96
CA MET A 13 3.36 -15.72 6.26
C MET A 13 1.92 -15.65 5.75
N LYS A 14 1.36 -16.72 5.18
CA LYS A 14 0.03 -16.73 4.58
C LYS A 14 -1.07 -16.09 5.43
N HIS A 15 -1.03 -16.27 6.75
CA HIS A 15 -2.02 -15.70 7.67
C HIS A 15 -1.94 -14.17 7.74
N TYR A 16 -0.74 -13.58 7.64
CA TYR A 16 -0.57 -12.12 7.59
C TYR A 16 -1.10 -11.55 6.28
N PHE A 17 -0.87 -12.25 5.16
CA PHE A 17 -1.45 -11.85 3.88
C PHE A 17 -2.98 -11.90 3.92
N ILE A 18 -3.55 -13.00 4.43
CA ILE A 18 -5.01 -13.14 4.59
C ILE A 18 -5.56 -12.04 5.50
N ALA A 19 -4.94 -11.80 6.66
CA ALA A 19 -5.36 -10.76 7.59
C ALA A 19 -5.31 -9.37 6.92
N SER A 20 -4.21 -9.03 6.24
CA SER A 20 -4.07 -7.76 5.52
C SER A 20 -5.15 -7.60 4.44
N THR A 21 -5.41 -8.65 3.66
CA THR A 21 -6.44 -8.64 2.62
C THR A 21 -7.83 -8.48 3.21
N LEU A 22 -8.16 -9.17 4.30
CA LEU A 22 -9.46 -9.04 4.97
C LEU A 22 -9.67 -7.63 5.51
N VAL A 23 -8.66 -7.04 6.16
CA VAL A 23 -8.74 -5.67 6.66
C VAL A 23 -8.92 -4.67 5.51
N MET A 24 -8.22 -4.86 4.39
CA MET A 24 -8.41 -4.04 3.19
C MET A 24 -9.84 -4.16 2.65
N ILE A 25 -10.38 -5.37 2.52
CA ILE A 25 -11.76 -5.60 2.03
C ILE A 25 -12.78 -4.94 2.96
N VAL A 26 -12.61 -5.06 4.27
CA VAL A 26 -13.48 -4.39 5.25
C VAL A 26 -13.39 -2.87 5.09
N GLY A 27 -12.18 -2.31 4.92
CA GLY A 27 -12.00 -0.89 4.65
C GLY A 27 -12.71 -0.44 3.36
N ILE A 28 -12.59 -1.20 2.27
CA ILE A 28 -13.30 -0.93 1.00
C ILE A 28 -14.81 -0.93 1.20
N TYR A 29 -15.34 -1.95 1.89
CA TYR A 29 -16.76 -2.04 2.17
C TYR A 29 -17.24 -0.85 3.02
N MET A 30 -16.52 -0.51 4.09
CA MET A 30 -16.85 0.65 4.94
C MET A 30 -16.80 1.96 4.15
N GLY A 31 -15.84 2.13 3.24
CA GLY A 31 -15.70 3.35 2.45
C GLY A 31 -16.82 3.51 1.43
N ALA A 32 -17.31 2.39 0.89
CA ALA A 32 -18.44 2.39 -0.03
C ALA A 32 -19.80 2.53 0.68
N ALA A 33 -19.97 1.93 1.87
CA ALA A 33 -21.25 1.88 2.59
C ALA A 33 -21.49 3.08 3.53
N SER A 34 -20.42 3.73 4.00
CA SER A 34 -20.48 4.74 5.05
C SER A 34 -19.65 5.98 4.69
N SER A 35 -19.74 6.43 3.44
CA SER A 35 -19.01 7.58 2.90
C SER A 35 -19.12 8.84 3.76
N GLU A 36 -20.34 9.19 4.19
CA GLU A 36 -20.62 10.40 4.99
C GLU A 36 -19.89 10.43 6.35
N GLN A 37 -19.66 9.27 6.97
CA GLN A 37 -18.98 9.21 8.28
C GLN A 37 -17.48 9.48 8.19
N PHE A 38 -16.87 9.21 7.03
CA PHE A 38 -15.43 9.33 6.81
C PHE A 38 -15.07 10.53 5.91
N ASP A 39 -16.03 11.37 5.56
CA ASP A 39 -15.85 12.51 4.64
C ASP A 39 -14.65 13.38 5.03
N ASN A 40 -14.51 13.78 6.30
CA ASN A 40 -13.37 14.62 6.72
C ASN A 40 -12.01 13.92 6.51
N MET A 41 -11.92 12.61 6.75
CA MET A 41 -10.67 11.87 6.57
C MET A 41 -10.36 11.67 5.09
N ILE A 42 -11.40 11.43 4.27
CA ILE A 42 -11.26 11.18 2.85
C ILE A 42 -10.98 12.49 2.10
N LEU A 43 -11.67 13.58 2.44
CA LEU A 43 -11.42 14.91 1.91
C LEU A 43 -9.99 15.36 2.21
N GLY A 44 -9.46 15.08 3.40
CA GLY A 44 -8.05 15.36 3.71
C GLY A 44 -7.06 14.59 2.81
N GLN A 45 -7.36 13.33 2.46
CA GLN A 45 -6.55 12.55 1.52
C GLN A 45 -6.66 13.10 0.09
N LEU A 46 -7.88 13.45 -0.34
CA LEU A 46 -8.14 14.02 -1.66
C LEU A 46 -7.50 15.41 -1.82
N GLU A 47 -7.52 16.23 -0.78
CA GLU A 47 -6.87 17.54 -0.77
C GLU A 47 -5.34 17.39 -0.82
N ALA A 48 -4.76 16.43 -0.08
CA ALA A 48 -3.35 16.12 -0.21
C ALA A 48 -2.99 15.68 -1.64
N LEU A 49 -3.78 14.79 -2.25
CA LEU A 49 -3.63 14.38 -3.65
C LEU A 49 -3.75 15.56 -4.62
N LYS A 50 -4.72 16.45 -4.39
CA LYS A 50 -4.95 17.63 -5.22
C LYS A 50 -3.79 18.61 -5.13
N ASN A 51 -3.33 18.95 -3.92
CA ASN A 51 -2.20 19.85 -3.70
C ASN A 51 -0.92 19.31 -4.36
N ILE A 52 -0.71 17.99 -4.25
CA ILE A 52 0.40 17.29 -4.90
C ILE A 52 0.30 17.37 -6.44
N THR A 53 -0.91 17.20 -6.99
CA THR A 53 -1.15 17.25 -8.43
C THR A 53 -1.06 18.68 -8.99
N ASP A 54 -1.63 19.65 -8.29
CA ASP A 54 -1.63 21.07 -8.67
C ASP A 54 -0.21 21.66 -8.65
N SER A 55 0.67 21.17 -7.77
CA SER A 55 2.10 21.56 -7.74
C SER A 55 2.89 21.13 -8.98
N ILE A 56 2.31 20.32 -9.87
CA ILE A 56 2.99 19.72 -11.03
C ILE A 56 2.32 20.12 -12.35
N LYS A 57 1.20 20.85 -12.31
CA LYS A 57 0.43 21.25 -13.51
C LYS A 57 1.22 22.14 -14.49
N ASP A 58 2.15 22.94 -13.99
CA ASP A 58 2.89 23.94 -14.79
C ASP A 58 4.32 23.51 -15.15
N GLU A 59 4.71 22.26 -14.87
CA GLU A 59 6.07 21.76 -15.13
C GLU A 59 6.24 21.30 -16.60
N PRO A 60 7.34 21.69 -17.29
CA PRO A 60 7.56 21.42 -18.71
C PRO A 60 7.66 19.93 -19.07
N ASN A 61 7.89 19.03 -18.09
CA ASN A 61 7.91 17.58 -18.25
C ASN A 61 6.91 16.87 -17.33
N GLN A 62 5.64 17.28 -17.40
CA GLN A 62 4.55 16.81 -16.53
C GLN A 62 4.48 15.28 -16.35
N GLN A 63 4.75 14.48 -17.40
CA GLN A 63 4.79 13.02 -17.30
C GLN A 63 5.84 12.49 -16.33
N TRP A 64 7.07 13.01 -16.42
CA TRP A 64 8.19 12.57 -15.59
C TRP A 64 8.02 13.00 -14.14
N SER A 65 7.45 14.19 -13.92
CA SER A 65 7.15 14.70 -12.58
C SER A 65 6.06 13.88 -11.90
N ILE A 66 4.96 13.57 -12.61
CA ILE A 66 3.89 12.69 -12.12
C ILE A 66 4.43 11.29 -11.81
N PHE A 67 5.25 10.72 -12.71
CA PHE A 67 5.90 9.42 -12.51
C PHE A 67 6.69 9.36 -11.20
N TRP A 68 7.66 10.28 -11.03
CA TRP A 68 8.55 10.26 -9.87
C TRP A 68 7.80 10.50 -8.56
N LEU A 69 6.80 11.37 -8.60
CA LEU A 69 5.94 11.65 -7.47
C LEU A 69 5.19 10.39 -7.01
N ILE A 70 4.45 9.72 -7.90
CA ILE A 70 3.67 8.52 -7.57
C ILE A 70 4.60 7.43 -7.06
N PHE A 71 5.67 7.16 -7.81
CA PHE A 71 6.66 6.16 -7.46
C PHE A 71 7.23 6.40 -6.06
N TRP A 72 7.72 7.62 -5.81
CA TRP A 72 8.37 7.94 -4.54
C TRP A 72 7.39 7.90 -3.37
N ASN A 73 6.16 8.38 -3.57
CA ASN A 73 5.11 8.36 -2.56
C ASN A 73 4.76 6.92 -2.16
N ASN A 74 4.47 6.07 -3.15
CA ASN A 74 4.04 4.69 -2.90
C ASN A 74 5.18 3.80 -2.41
N ALA A 75 6.40 3.97 -2.94
CA ALA A 75 7.58 3.25 -2.47
C ALA A 75 7.93 3.65 -1.03
N SER A 76 7.96 4.95 -0.72
CA SER A 76 8.27 5.44 0.62
C SER A 76 7.23 4.98 1.64
N LYS A 77 5.94 5.15 1.35
CA LYS A 77 4.85 4.67 2.22
C LYS A 77 4.97 3.17 2.50
N SER A 78 5.23 2.37 1.46
CA SER A 78 5.37 0.90 1.60
C SER A 78 6.59 0.49 2.43
N LEU A 79 7.72 1.18 2.29
CA LEU A 79 8.91 0.87 3.09
C LEU A 79 8.77 1.37 4.54
N ILE A 80 8.22 2.56 4.73
CA ILE A 80 7.95 3.14 6.06
C ILE A 80 6.95 2.28 6.81
N ILE A 81 5.87 1.81 6.18
CA ILE A 81 4.84 1.03 6.89
C ILE A 81 5.36 -0.32 7.38
N ILE A 82 6.29 -0.94 6.66
CA ILE A 82 7.00 -2.15 7.11
C ILE A 82 7.75 -1.85 8.41
N ALA A 83 8.49 -0.74 8.45
CA ALA A 83 9.26 -0.33 9.64
C ALA A 83 8.34 0.05 10.81
N LEU A 84 7.27 0.80 10.55
CA LEU A 84 6.26 1.16 11.55
C LEU A 84 5.51 -0.06 12.10
N GLY A 85 5.61 -1.22 11.45
CA GLY A 85 5.19 -2.50 12.01
C GLY A 85 5.79 -2.79 13.39
N ALA A 86 6.97 -2.25 13.72
CA ALA A 86 7.58 -2.38 15.05
C ALA A 86 6.68 -1.85 16.19
N PHE A 87 5.76 -0.92 15.91
CA PHE A 87 4.74 -0.43 16.84
C PHE A 87 3.57 -1.42 16.93
N LEU A 88 3.88 -2.68 17.26
CA LEU A 88 2.93 -3.78 17.48
C LEU A 88 2.04 -4.14 16.28
N GLY A 89 2.40 -3.68 15.06
CA GLY A 89 1.60 -3.89 13.86
C GLY A 89 0.35 -3.03 13.76
N LEU A 90 0.12 -2.08 14.68
CA LEU A 90 -1.03 -1.18 14.63
C LEU A 90 -0.99 -0.22 13.43
N PRO A 91 0.14 0.44 13.09
CA PRO A 91 0.17 1.33 11.94
C PRO A 91 -0.14 0.62 10.60
N PRO A 92 0.40 -0.57 10.30
CA PRO A 92 -0.01 -1.35 9.12
C PRO A 92 -1.52 -1.62 9.02
N LEU A 93 -2.20 -1.96 10.13
CA LEU A 93 -3.64 -2.16 10.14
C LEU A 93 -4.39 -0.87 9.80
N PHE A 94 -4.02 0.23 10.46
CA PHE A 94 -4.62 1.53 10.20
C PHE A 94 -4.41 1.96 8.75
N PHE A 95 -3.21 1.76 8.20
CA PHE A 95 -2.90 2.06 6.81
C PHE A 95 -3.78 1.25 5.83
N LEU A 96 -4.01 -0.04 6.08
CA LEU A 96 -4.91 -0.86 5.26
C LEU A 96 -6.36 -0.35 5.31
N VAL A 97 -6.85 0.02 6.50
CA VAL A 97 -8.21 0.56 6.66
C VAL A 97 -8.35 1.86 5.88
N VAL A 98 -7.41 2.81 6.04
CA VAL A 98 -7.46 4.11 5.36
C VAL A 98 -7.38 3.95 3.83
N ASN A 99 -6.49 3.10 3.33
CA ASN A 99 -6.41 2.83 1.89
C ASN A 99 -7.69 2.17 1.38
N GLY A 100 -8.24 1.20 2.12
CA GLY A 100 -9.50 0.57 1.78
C GLY A 100 -10.66 1.57 1.71
N LEU A 101 -10.81 2.41 2.75
CA LEU A 101 -11.82 3.45 2.82
C LEU A 101 -11.75 4.40 1.61
N LEU A 102 -10.54 4.85 1.26
CA LEU A 102 -10.32 5.73 0.12
C LEU A 102 -10.76 5.08 -1.20
N ILE A 103 -10.40 3.81 -1.42
CA ILE A 103 -10.78 3.06 -2.62
C ILE A 103 -12.29 2.88 -2.68
N GLY A 104 -12.93 2.45 -1.59
CA GLY A 104 -14.38 2.26 -1.52
C GLY A 104 -15.14 3.53 -1.84
N TYR A 105 -14.73 4.65 -1.24
CA TYR A 105 -15.35 5.95 -1.45
C TYR A 105 -15.19 6.46 -2.89
N ILE A 106 -13.96 6.48 -3.41
CA ILE A 106 -13.70 6.90 -4.80
C ILE A 106 -14.50 6.01 -5.77
N SER A 107 -14.66 4.73 -5.45
CA SER A 107 -15.44 3.81 -6.29
C SER A 107 -16.89 4.22 -6.41
N VAL A 108 -17.54 4.56 -5.29
CA VAL A 108 -18.93 5.04 -5.29
C VAL A 108 -19.03 6.37 -6.03
N LEU A 109 -18.16 7.34 -5.73
CA LEU A 109 -18.18 8.66 -6.38
C LEU A 109 -18.02 8.59 -7.91
N VAL A 110 -17.09 7.77 -8.40
CA VAL A 110 -16.84 7.65 -9.85
C VAL A 110 -17.99 6.95 -10.56
N VAL A 111 -18.61 5.95 -9.92
CA VAL A 111 -19.78 5.26 -10.48
C VAL A 111 -20.98 6.20 -10.54
N GLU A 112 -21.22 6.98 -9.49
CA GLU A 112 -22.33 7.96 -9.43
C GLU A 112 -22.17 9.09 -10.45
N LYS A 113 -20.95 9.62 -10.62
CA LYS A 113 -20.70 10.78 -11.49
C LYS A 113 -20.46 10.43 -12.96
N ALA A 114 -20.02 9.21 -13.25
CA ALA A 114 -19.63 8.82 -14.60
C ALA A 114 -20.21 7.47 -14.99
N SER A 115 -19.55 6.36 -14.64
CA SER A 115 -20.02 5.00 -14.90
C SER A 115 -19.07 3.95 -14.32
N TRP A 116 -19.56 2.71 -14.21
CA TRP A 116 -18.73 1.53 -13.94
C TRP A 116 -17.58 1.34 -14.94
N ALA A 117 -17.77 1.71 -16.20
CA ALA A 117 -16.73 1.60 -17.22
C ALA A 117 -15.57 2.58 -16.97
N VAL A 118 -15.88 3.79 -16.48
CA VAL A 118 -14.87 4.77 -16.08
C VAL A 118 -14.17 4.30 -14.81
N LEU A 119 -14.90 3.76 -13.83
CA LEU A 119 -14.29 3.19 -12.62
C LEU A 119 -13.24 2.13 -12.95
N ILE A 120 -13.56 1.18 -13.83
CA ILE A 120 -12.62 0.15 -14.24
C ILE A 120 -11.41 0.78 -14.93
N LYS A 121 -11.60 1.72 -15.85
CA LYS A 121 -10.48 2.41 -16.50
C LYS A 121 -9.60 3.21 -15.53
N THR A 122 -10.16 3.71 -14.44
CA THR A 122 -9.44 4.49 -13.44
C THR A 122 -8.78 3.59 -12.39
N ILE A 123 -9.44 2.56 -11.85
CA ILE A 123 -8.86 1.72 -10.79
C ILE A 123 -7.96 0.63 -11.34
N LEU A 124 -8.33 -0.01 -12.46
CA LEU A 124 -7.63 -1.19 -12.96
C LEU A 124 -6.14 -0.94 -13.26
N PRO A 125 -5.71 0.21 -13.80
CA PRO A 125 -4.31 0.43 -14.08
C PRO A 125 -3.42 0.57 -12.85
N HIS A 126 -3.95 1.15 -11.78
CA HIS A 126 -3.20 1.47 -10.56
C HIS A 126 -3.36 0.34 -9.53
N GLY A 127 -4.61 -0.10 -9.32
CA GLY A 127 -4.98 -1.04 -8.27
C GLY A 127 -4.45 -2.46 -8.43
N ILE A 128 -4.15 -2.92 -9.66
CA ILE A 128 -3.66 -4.29 -9.88
C ILE A 128 -2.26 -4.49 -9.30
N LEU A 129 -1.39 -3.49 -9.37
CA LEU A 129 -0.01 -3.61 -8.89
C LEU A 129 0.17 -3.00 -7.50
N GLU A 130 -0.50 -1.88 -7.22
CA GLU A 130 -0.34 -1.17 -5.96
C GLU A 130 -1.04 -1.86 -4.79
N LEU A 131 -2.24 -2.42 -4.99
CA LEU A 131 -2.95 -3.09 -3.88
C LEU A 131 -2.20 -4.34 -3.40
N PRO A 132 -1.68 -5.22 -4.27
CA PRO A 132 -0.82 -6.30 -3.81
C PRO A 132 0.44 -5.79 -3.12
N ALA A 133 1.09 -4.72 -3.62
CA ALA A 133 2.27 -4.15 -2.99
C ALA A 133 1.98 -3.62 -1.58
N VAL A 134 0.87 -2.90 -1.39
CA VAL A 134 0.42 -2.41 -0.08
C VAL A 134 0.08 -3.57 0.87
N ILE A 135 -0.64 -4.59 0.38
CA ILE A 135 -0.96 -5.79 1.18
C ILE A 135 0.32 -6.51 1.62
N ILE A 136 1.30 -6.66 0.72
CA ILE A 136 2.60 -7.27 1.03
C ILE A 136 3.34 -6.43 2.07
N ALA A 137 3.46 -5.12 1.86
CA ALA A 137 4.12 -4.23 2.80
C ALA A 137 3.49 -4.29 4.20
N CYS A 138 2.17 -4.21 4.29
CA CYS A 138 1.47 -4.32 5.56
C CYS A 138 1.58 -5.72 6.18
N ALA A 139 1.55 -6.80 5.40
CA ALA A 139 1.75 -8.15 5.93
C ALA A 139 3.14 -8.33 6.57
N TYR A 140 4.19 -7.76 5.95
CA TYR A 140 5.53 -7.73 6.54
C TYR A 140 5.59 -6.84 7.79
N GLY A 141 4.94 -5.68 7.78
CA GLY A 141 4.79 -4.83 8.97
C GLY A 141 4.06 -5.52 10.13
N LEU A 142 2.98 -6.24 9.86
CA LEU A 142 2.25 -7.01 10.88
C LEU A 142 3.12 -8.13 11.45
N ARG A 143 3.88 -8.83 10.60
CA ARG A 143 4.84 -9.84 11.07
C ARG A 143 5.87 -9.23 12.00
N LEU A 144 6.41 -8.05 11.68
CA LEU A 144 7.33 -7.34 12.56
C LEU A 144 6.67 -7.02 13.91
N GLY A 145 5.42 -6.54 13.91
CA GLY A 145 4.65 -6.27 15.12
C GLY A 145 4.49 -7.50 16.01
N ILE A 146 4.14 -8.65 15.42
CA ILE A 146 4.03 -9.91 16.18
C ILE A 146 5.41 -10.38 16.69
N LEU A 147 6.49 -10.19 15.94
CA LEU A 147 7.84 -10.51 16.43
C LEU A 147 8.23 -9.65 17.64
N VAL A 148 7.89 -8.37 17.62
CA VAL A 148 8.07 -7.46 18.77
C VAL A 148 7.25 -7.93 19.97
N LEU A 149 5.96 -8.26 19.78
CA LEU A 149 5.11 -8.80 20.86
C LEU A 149 5.69 -10.09 21.45
N LYS A 150 6.11 -11.03 20.60
CA LYS A 150 6.73 -12.30 21.03
C LYS A 150 8.01 -12.04 21.83
N TRP A 151 8.81 -11.05 21.43
CA TRP A 151 10.03 -10.69 22.16
C TRP A 151 9.73 -10.11 23.54
N MET A 152 8.73 -9.23 23.64
CA MET A 152 8.27 -8.68 24.92
C MET A 152 7.78 -9.80 25.87
N VAL A 153 6.99 -10.75 25.36
CA VAL A 153 6.50 -11.89 26.15
C VAL A 153 7.62 -12.89 26.50
N ALA A 154 8.66 -12.99 25.67
CA ALA A 154 9.81 -13.85 25.91
C ALA A 154 10.83 -13.26 26.91
N LEU A 155 10.67 -12.00 27.34
CA LEU A 155 11.57 -11.34 28.30
C LEU A 155 11.92 -12.16 29.56
N PRO A 156 10.98 -12.92 30.17
CA PRO A 156 11.25 -13.70 31.37
C PRO A 156 12.00 -15.02 31.15
N SER A 157 12.14 -15.50 29.89
CA SER A 157 12.68 -16.84 29.61
C SER A 157 13.84 -16.79 28.60
N PRO A 158 15.08 -17.10 29.03
CA PRO A 158 16.26 -17.09 28.16
C PRO A 158 16.14 -18.02 26.93
N SER A 159 15.55 -19.20 27.11
CA SER A 159 15.33 -20.17 26.02
C SER A 159 14.36 -19.64 24.96
N ARG A 160 13.32 -18.90 25.37
CA ARG A 160 12.37 -18.27 24.44
C ARG A 160 12.99 -17.08 23.69
N LYS A 161 13.90 -16.32 24.33
CA LYS A 161 14.62 -15.22 23.67
C LYS A 161 15.44 -15.68 22.48
N GLY A 162 16.18 -16.79 22.61
CA GLY A 162 16.98 -17.35 21.51
C GLY A 162 16.13 -17.72 20.28
N LEU A 163 14.97 -18.33 20.51
CA LEU A 163 14.02 -18.69 19.43
C LEU A 163 13.43 -17.46 18.73
N VAL A 164 13.13 -16.40 19.47
CA VAL A 164 12.60 -15.14 18.89
C VAL A 164 13.71 -14.39 18.14
N TYR A 165 14.94 -14.39 18.65
CA TYR A 165 16.08 -13.79 17.96
C TYR A 165 16.35 -14.46 16.60
N GLY A 166 16.27 -15.80 16.53
CA GLY A 166 16.36 -16.53 15.26
C GLY A 166 15.27 -16.11 14.26
N GLN A 167 14.04 -15.89 14.73
CA GLN A 167 12.95 -15.37 13.89
C GLN A 167 13.23 -13.95 13.39
N PHE A 168 13.74 -13.04 14.23
CA PHE A 168 14.16 -11.71 13.81
C PHE A 168 15.25 -11.75 12.75
N LEU A 169 16.30 -12.55 12.97
CA LEU A 169 17.39 -12.67 12.00
C LEU A 169 16.89 -13.19 10.66
N SER A 170 16.00 -14.18 10.69
CA SER A 170 15.36 -14.70 9.48
C SER A 170 14.54 -13.63 8.75
N TYR A 171 13.79 -12.80 9.49
CA TYR A 171 12.97 -11.72 8.95
C TYR A 171 13.82 -10.62 8.30
N PHE A 172 14.85 -10.14 9.01
CA PHE A 172 15.74 -9.10 8.47
C PHE A 172 16.56 -9.60 7.28
N ARG A 173 16.85 -10.91 7.19
CA ARG A 173 17.55 -11.49 6.05
C ARG A 173 16.71 -11.54 4.77
N THR A 174 15.38 -11.53 4.88
CA THR A 174 14.46 -11.51 3.72
C THR A 174 14.00 -10.11 3.34
N LEU A 175 14.06 -9.16 4.27
CA LEU A 175 13.66 -7.77 4.08
C LEU A 175 14.25 -7.11 2.81
N PRO A 176 15.55 -7.26 2.48
CA PRO A 176 16.11 -6.63 1.27
C PRO A 176 15.51 -7.16 -0.02
N ALA A 177 15.23 -8.47 -0.10
CA ALA A 177 14.63 -9.08 -1.28
C ALA A 177 13.18 -8.60 -1.47
N VAL A 178 12.45 -8.48 -0.37
CA VAL A 178 11.05 -8.01 -0.36
C VAL A 178 11.00 -6.53 -0.68
N GLY A 179 11.87 -5.72 -0.08
CA GLY A 179 12.00 -4.29 -0.37
C GLY A 179 12.31 -4.05 -1.85
N LEU A 180 13.26 -4.80 -2.43
CA LEU A 180 13.55 -4.69 -3.85
C LEU A 180 12.37 -5.11 -4.72
N ALA A 181 11.66 -6.18 -4.37
CA ALA A 181 10.47 -6.61 -5.10
C ALA A 181 9.35 -5.56 -5.06
N LEU A 182 9.11 -4.95 -3.90
CA LEU A 182 8.14 -3.87 -3.74
C LEU A 182 8.52 -2.65 -4.58
N VAL A 183 9.78 -2.22 -4.50
CA VAL A 183 10.29 -1.09 -5.31
C VAL A 183 10.14 -1.38 -6.79
N ALA A 184 10.48 -2.59 -7.25
CA ALA A 184 10.34 -2.98 -8.66
C ALA A 184 8.87 -2.98 -9.12
N VAL A 185 7.96 -3.56 -8.33
CA VAL A 185 6.52 -3.59 -8.66
C VAL A 185 5.93 -2.18 -8.69
N LEU A 186 6.26 -1.35 -7.71
CA LEU A 186 5.76 0.03 -7.63
C LEU A 186 6.37 0.93 -8.71
N PHE A 187 7.59 0.66 -9.15
CA PHE A 187 8.18 1.31 -10.32
C PHE A 187 7.36 1.00 -11.58
N VAL A 188 7.04 -0.28 -11.81
CA VAL A 188 6.20 -0.67 -12.95
C VAL A 188 4.80 -0.06 -12.85
N ALA A 189 4.21 -0.03 -11.65
CA ALA A 189 2.93 0.64 -11.40
C ALA A 189 2.97 2.12 -11.78
N ALA A 190 4.01 2.85 -11.33
CA ALA A 190 4.18 4.25 -11.65
C ALA A 190 4.40 4.51 -13.15
N VAL A 191 5.09 3.61 -13.88
CA VAL A 191 5.25 3.73 -15.35
C VAL A 191 3.89 3.58 -16.04
N ILE A 192 3.11 2.58 -15.63
CA ILE A 192 1.76 2.36 -16.18
C ILE A 192 0.86 3.55 -15.89
N GLU A 193 0.93 4.10 -14.67
CA GLU A 193 0.12 5.25 -14.28
C GLU A 193 0.53 6.54 -14.98
N SER A 194 1.81 6.88 -15.04
CA SER A 194 2.25 8.12 -15.70
C SER A 194 1.94 8.13 -17.19
N THR A 195 2.01 6.95 -17.85
CA THR A 195 1.66 6.81 -19.27
C THR A 195 0.15 6.90 -19.50
N LEU A 196 -0.67 6.26 -18.66
CA LEU A 196 -2.12 6.29 -18.81
C LEU A 196 -2.74 7.62 -18.37
N THR A 197 -2.27 8.22 -17.27
CA THR A 197 -2.71 9.55 -16.81
C THR A 197 -2.40 10.59 -17.88
N PHE A 198 -1.24 10.52 -18.51
CA PHE A 198 -0.93 11.37 -19.66
C PHE A 198 -1.82 11.09 -20.86
N TRP A 199 -2.06 9.83 -21.20
CA TRP A 199 -2.91 9.45 -22.33
C TRP A 199 -4.36 9.91 -22.12
N LEU A 200 -4.88 9.85 -20.89
CA LEU A 200 -6.19 10.37 -20.53
C LEU A 200 -6.23 11.90 -20.57
N ALA A 201 -5.18 12.57 -20.08
CA ALA A 201 -5.07 14.04 -20.13
C ALA A 201 -4.96 14.59 -21.57
N THR A 202 -4.36 13.83 -22.48
CA THR A 202 -4.17 14.22 -23.89
C THR A 202 -5.25 13.70 -24.84
N GLY A 203 -5.94 12.61 -24.47
CA GLY A 203 -6.98 11.96 -25.27
C GLY A 203 -8.38 12.57 -25.12
N VAL A 204 -8.64 13.32 -24.05
CA VAL A 204 -9.89 14.09 -23.90
C VAL A 204 -9.73 15.44 -24.61
N LYS A 205 -9.83 15.43 -25.94
CA LYS A 205 -10.33 16.61 -26.64
C LYS A 205 -11.82 16.71 -26.27
N ILE A 206 -12.14 17.61 -25.35
CA ILE A 206 -13.52 18.06 -25.17
C ILE A 206 -13.85 18.82 -26.46
N SER A 207 -14.42 18.11 -27.43
CA SER A 207 -15.13 18.70 -28.57
C SER A 207 -16.55 19.02 -28.15
#